data_AF-A0AAW3FCB7-F1
#
_entry.id   AF-A0AAW3FCB7-F1
#
_cell.length_a   1.000
_cell.length_b   1.000
_cell.length_c   1.000
_cell.angle_alpha   90.00
_cell.angle_beta   90.00
_cell.angle_gamma   90.00
#
_symmetry.space_group_name_H-M   'P 1'
#
loop_
_entity.id
_entity.type
_entity.pdbx_description
1 polymer ?
#
loop_
_entity_poly.entity_id
_entity_poly.type
_entity_poly.pdbx_seq_one_letter_code
_entity_poly.pdbx_strand_id
1 'polypeptide(L)'
;MLKLQKLNEHFPVNIDEVWMLVYTNRNKAIYSLRSNFIEGEDFNLYQMGKVVSSKELRNGIKIDAKLSVSCMEYFVARKSRSVFEVYRKVFHKTAEILQEPSLITSKQINAKISWIKGCKSLLRLNENSTLLLLKQVGDPLGLPTPDYTSSNGILRSASELLKKNERNITAQKFNEAAVAKGYIVELERPAAHGKTKRFKSITEKGKDFGENQVSPHNPKETQPSWYENKFVELLNTLGL
;
A
#
# COMPACT_ATOMS: atom_id res chain seq x y z
N MET A 1 16.07 1.43 26.06
CA MET A 1 15.37 0.43 25.23
C MET A 1 15.44 0.76 23.74
N LEU A 2 14.84 1.84 23.23
CA LEU A 2 14.81 2.13 21.79
C LEU A 2 16.17 2.30 21.09
N LYS A 3 17.21 2.76 21.81
CA LYS A 3 18.57 2.89 21.26
C LYS A 3 19.27 1.53 21.07
N LEU A 4 18.91 0.52 21.87
CA LEU A 4 19.52 -0.82 21.83
C LEU A 4 18.93 -1.69 20.71
N GLN A 5 17.65 -1.52 20.37
CA GLN A 5 17.04 -2.21 19.23
C GLN A 5 17.65 -1.79 17.88
N LYS A 6 18.22 -0.58 17.80
CA LYS A 6 18.88 -0.09 16.58
C LYS A 6 20.25 -0.72 16.30
N LEU A 7 20.84 -1.40 17.28
CA LEU A 7 22.20 -1.96 17.19
C LEU A 7 22.25 -3.36 16.56
N ASN A 8 21.10 -3.97 16.23
CA ASN A 8 20.99 -5.28 15.56
C ASN A 8 21.79 -6.45 16.20
N GLU A 9 22.24 -6.28 17.44
CA GLU A 9 22.86 -7.32 18.24
C GLU A 9 21.78 -8.16 18.95
N HIS A 10 21.90 -9.49 18.89
CA HIS A 10 20.92 -10.40 19.49
C HIS A 10 20.88 -10.36 21.04
N PHE A 11 22.03 -10.10 21.69
CA PHE A 11 22.14 -10.06 23.16
C PHE A 11 22.98 -8.85 23.64
N PRO A 12 22.46 -7.62 23.50
CA PRO A 12 23.24 -6.40 23.74
C PRO A 12 23.37 -6.03 25.22
N VAL A 13 22.61 -6.67 26.12
CA VAL A 13 22.47 -6.21 27.51
C VAL A 13 23.22 -7.13 28.46
N ASN A 14 24.15 -6.60 29.26
CA ASN A 14 24.80 -7.38 30.31
C ASN A 14 23.94 -7.40 31.59
N ILE A 15 23.80 -8.57 32.21
CA ILE A 15 23.11 -8.73 33.49
C ILE A 15 23.69 -7.81 34.57
N ASP A 16 25.01 -7.59 34.59
CA ASP A 16 25.73 -6.74 35.56
C ASP A 16 25.21 -5.29 35.58
N GLU A 17 24.67 -4.81 34.47
CA GLU A 17 24.14 -3.45 34.33
C GLU A 17 22.67 -3.34 34.76
N VAL A 18 21.92 -4.46 34.73
CA VAL A 18 20.46 -4.45 34.85
C VAL A 18 19.96 -5.12 36.13
N TRP A 19 20.70 -6.06 36.72
CA TRP A 19 20.21 -6.83 37.87
C TRP A 19 19.82 -5.94 39.05
N MET A 20 20.55 -4.84 39.28
CA MET A 20 20.30 -3.91 40.39
C MET A 20 18.97 -3.16 40.29
N LEU A 21 18.41 -3.04 39.08
CA LEU A 21 17.14 -2.34 38.87
C LEU A 21 15.95 -3.16 39.38
N VAL A 22 16.12 -4.46 39.59
CA VAL A 22 15.02 -5.42 39.69
C VAL A 22 15.21 -6.40 40.86
N TYR A 23 16.45 -6.78 41.18
CA TYR A 23 16.78 -7.74 42.24
C TYR A 23 17.79 -7.15 43.22
N THR A 24 17.62 -7.50 44.50
CA THR A 24 18.55 -7.10 45.57
C THR A 24 19.89 -7.83 45.53
N ASN A 25 19.96 -8.97 44.82
CA ASN A 25 21.16 -9.77 44.71
C ASN A 25 21.28 -10.34 43.29
N ARG A 26 22.47 -10.22 42.72
CA ARG A 26 22.87 -10.75 41.41
C ARG A 26 22.58 -12.24 41.25
N ASN A 27 22.83 -13.05 42.27
CA ASN A 27 22.59 -14.50 42.20
C ASN A 27 21.09 -14.83 42.07
N LYS A 28 20.22 -14.02 42.68
CA LYS A 28 18.76 -14.15 42.54
C LYS A 28 18.31 -13.77 41.13
N ALA A 29 18.92 -12.77 40.51
CA ALA A 29 18.66 -12.40 39.12
C ALA A 29 19.02 -13.56 38.17
N ILE A 30 20.22 -14.14 38.30
CA ILE A 30 20.67 -15.27 37.46
C ILE A 30 19.79 -16.51 37.68
N TYR A 31 19.41 -16.80 38.92
CA TYR A 31 18.48 -17.90 39.22
C TYR A 31 17.11 -17.67 38.55
N SER A 32 16.57 -16.45 38.66
CA SER A 32 15.29 -16.11 38.05
C SER A 32 15.32 -16.18 36.53
N LEU A 33 16.45 -15.84 35.91
CA LEU A 33 16.65 -15.99 34.46
C LEU A 33 16.57 -17.45 34.05
N ARG A 34 17.34 -18.32 34.72
CA ARG A 34 17.36 -19.76 34.43
C ARG A 34 16.02 -20.46 34.67
N SER A 35 15.20 -19.93 35.58
CA SER A 35 13.91 -20.55 35.93
C SER A 35 12.73 -20.09 35.07
N ASN A 36 12.75 -18.86 34.55
CA ASN A 36 11.57 -18.25 33.92
C ASN A 36 11.77 -17.87 32.44
N PHE A 37 12.96 -18.05 31.89
CA PHE A 37 13.32 -17.64 30.53
C PHE A 37 14.06 -18.75 29.78
N ILE A 38 14.13 -18.63 28.46
CA ILE A 38 14.68 -19.65 27.57
C ILE A 38 16.15 -19.34 27.23
N GLU A 39 17.05 -20.28 27.57
CA GLU A 39 18.47 -20.19 27.21
C GLU A 39 18.64 -20.29 25.69
N GLY A 40 19.44 -19.39 25.10
CA GLY A 40 19.66 -19.31 23.64
C GLY A 40 18.70 -18.40 22.88
N GLU A 41 17.56 -18.02 23.48
CA GLU A 41 16.58 -17.09 22.90
C GLU A 41 16.47 -15.81 23.74
N ASP A 42 16.28 -15.95 25.05
CA ASP A 42 16.14 -14.83 25.99
C ASP A 42 17.48 -14.39 26.60
N PHE A 43 18.35 -15.35 26.89
CA PHE A 43 19.66 -15.07 27.48
C PHE A 43 20.72 -16.12 27.13
N ASN A 44 21.98 -15.70 27.16
CA ASN A 44 23.15 -16.56 27.07
C ASN A 44 24.03 -16.41 28.31
N LEU A 45 24.49 -17.53 28.86
CA LEU A 45 25.44 -17.55 29.98
C LEU A 45 26.87 -17.62 29.45
N TYR A 46 27.78 -16.93 30.14
CA TYR A 46 29.19 -16.87 29.84
C TYR A 46 30.01 -17.28 31.07
N GLN A 47 30.97 -18.18 30.89
CA GLN A 47 32.04 -18.45 31.86
C GLN A 47 33.38 -18.35 31.15
N MET A 48 34.35 -17.64 31.77
CA MET A 48 35.68 -17.41 31.18
C MET A 48 35.65 -16.89 29.73
N GLY A 49 34.64 -16.08 29.38
CA GLY A 49 34.46 -15.51 28.04
C GLY A 49 33.85 -16.45 26.99
N LYS A 50 33.48 -17.69 27.34
CA LYS A 50 32.80 -18.63 26.43
C LYS A 50 31.32 -18.76 26.80
N VAL A 51 30.46 -18.95 25.79
CA VAL A 51 29.05 -19.28 26.01
C VAL A 51 28.97 -20.70 26.58
N VAL A 52 28.30 -20.87 27.71
CA VAL A 52 28.19 -22.15 28.42
C VAL A 52 26.71 -22.42 28.68
N SER A 53 26.26 -23.66 28.52
CA SER A 53 24.89 -24.02 28.87
C SER A 53 24.72 -24.16 30.39
N SER A 54 23.51 -23.92 30.89
CA SER A 54 23.05 -24.19 32.25
C SER A 54 23.49 -25.55 32.83
N LYS A 55 23.72 -26.57 31.99
CA LYS A 55 24.18 -27.92 32.38
C LYS A 55 25.70 -28.07 32.56
N GLU A 56 26.49 -27.16 32.01
CA GLU A 56 27.96 -27.23 31.96
C GLU A 56 28.64 -26.27 32.95
N LEU A 57 27.84 -25.65 33.84
CA LEU A 57 28.31 -24.66 34.78
C LEU A 57 29.29 -25.27 35.80
N ARG A 58 30.50 -24.72 35.86
CA ARG A 58 31.49 -25.09 36.87
C ARG A 58 31.27 -24.29 38.16
N ASN A 59 31.18 -24.98 39.29
CA ASN A 59 31.09 -24.38 40.62
C ASN A 59 32.35 -23.57 40.93
N GLY A 60 32.19 -22.34 41.43
CA GLY A 60 33.30 -21.45 41.82
C GLY A 60 33.80 -20.48 40.75
N ILE A 61 33.30 -20.56 39.50
CA ILE A 61 33.66 -19.63 38.42
C ILE A 61 32.56 -18.58 38.24
N LYS A 62 32.94 -17.30 38.08
CA LYS A 62 31.99 -16.19 37.82
C LYS A 62 31.16 -16.50 36.57
N ILE A 63 29.84 -16.43 36.72
CA ILE A 63 28.87 -16.58 35.63
C ILE A 63 28.43 -15.19 35.23
N ASP A 64 28.59 -14.83 33.96
CA ASP A 64 28.02 -13.62 33.37
C ASP A 64 26.86 -14.00 32.46
N ALA A 65 25.88 -13.12 32.29
CA ALA A 65 24.73 -13.38 31.41
C ALA A 65 24.49 -12.19 30.50
N LYS A 66 24.26 -12.43 29.21
CA LYS A 66 23.79 -11.41 28.27
C LYS A 66 22.33 -11.69 27.92
N LEU A 67 21.52 -10.64 27.93
CA LEU A 67 20.07 -10.68 27.75
C LEU A 67 19.70 -10.12 26.38
N SER A 68 18.63 -10.67 25.81
CA SER A 68 17.92 -10.04 24.70
C SER A 68 17.17 -8.80 25.20
N VAL A 69 16.83 -7.89 24.28
CA VAL A 69 16.07 -6.67 24.63
C VAL A 69 14.69 -7.05 25.18
N SER A 70 14.02 -8.04 24.59
CA SER A 70 12.71 -8.53 25.04
C SER A 70 12.77 -9.10 26.46
N CYS A 71 13.80 -9.89 26.77
CA CYS A 71 14.01 -10.43 28.11
C CYS A 71 14.22 -9.32 29.14
N MET A 72 15.07 -8.33 28.84
CA MET A 72 15.29 -7.15 29.70
C MET A 72 14.00 -6.35 29.93
N GLU A 73 13.20 -6.12 28.88
CA GLU A 73 11.93 -5.40 28.98
C GLU A 73 10.95 -6.11 29.91
N TYR A 74 10.82 -7.43 29.76
CA TYR A 74 10.02 -8.23 30.68
C TYR A 74 10.57 -8.18 32.12
N PHE A 75 11.89 -8.26 32.25
CA PHE A 75 12.60 -8.25 33.54
C PHE A 75 12.32 -6.96 34.32
N VAL A 76 12.33 -5.80 33.65
CA VAL A 76 12.01 -4.49 34.26
C VAL A 76 10.52 -4.32 34.49
N ALA A 77 9.67 -4.67 33.51
CA ALA A 77 8.22 -4.48 33.60
C ALA A 77 7.60 -5.28 34.75
N ARG A 78 8.11 -6.47 35.08
CA ARG A 78 7.56 -7.31 36.15
C ARG A 78 7.77 -6.73 37.57
N LYS A 79 8.78 -5.88 37.78
CA LYS A 79 9.13 -5.37 39.11
C LYS A 79 8.90 -3.88 39.29
N SER A 80 8.89 -3.12 38.20
CA SER A 80 8.55 -1.70 38.24
C SER A 80 7.09 -1.47 37.84
N ARG A 81 6.25 -1.16 38.84
CA ARG A 81 4.82 -0.90 38.61
C ARG A 81 4.58 0.28 37.66
N SER A 82 5.41 1.32 37.72
CA SER A 82 5.30 2.48 36.83
C SER A 82 5.58 2.11 35.37
N VAL A 83 6.59 1.27 35.12
CA VAL A 83 6.91 0.77 33.77
C VAL A 83 5.79 -0.14 33.28
N PHE A 84 5.31 -1.05 34.12
CA PHE A 84 4.19 -1.92 33.77
C PHE A 84 2.93 -1.14 33.36
N GLU A 85 2.57 -0.09 34.08
CA GLU A 85 1.39 0.74 33.73
C GLU A 85 1.55 1.43 32.37
N VAL A 86 2.77 1.85 31.99
CA VAL A 86 3.03 2.41 30.65
C VAL A 86 2.84 1.34 29.58
N TYR A 87 3.44 0.15 29.76
CA TYR A 87 3.25 -0.97 28.84
C TYR A 87 1.78 -1.36 28.71
N ARG A 88 1.06 -1.46 29.83
CA ARG A 88 -0.37 -1.80 29.88
C ARG A 88 -1.23 -0.79 29.12
N LYS A 89 -1.02 0.51 29.33
CA LYS A 89 -1.74 1.58 28.62
C LYS A 89 -1.48 1.55 27.12
N VAL A 90 -0.23 1.38 26.71
CA VAL A 90 0.12 1.27 25.28
C VAL A 90 -0.49 0.01 24.67
N PHE A 91 -0.44 -1.12 25.38
CA PHE A 91 -1.03 -2.38 24.94
C PHE A 91 -2.53 -2.25 24.72
N HIS A 92 -3.30 -1.78 25.72
CA HIS A 92 -4.75 -1.62 25.57
C HIS A 92 -5.11 -0.60 24.50
N LYS A 93 -4.42 0.55 24.44
CA LYS A 93 -4.66 1.53 23.38
C LYS A 93 -4.39 0.95 21.98
N THR A 94 -3.33 0.15 21.83
CA THR A 94 -3.00 -0.50 20.55
C THR A 94 -4.00 -1.61 20.23
N ALA A 95 -4.40 -2.39 21.23
CA ALA A 95 -5.41 -3.43 21.08
C ALA A 95 -6.78 -2.84 20.72
N GLU A 96 -7.19 -1.73 21.32
CA GLU A 96 -8.40 -0.96 20.96
C GLU A 96 -8.31 -0.48 19.50
N ILE A 97 -7.18 0.12 19.11
CA ILE A 97 -6.95 0.55 17.71
C ILE A 97 -7.02 -0.63 16.72
N LEU A 98 -6.53 -1.80 17.11
CA LEU A 98 -6.54 -3.00 16.26
C LEU A 98 -7.90 -3.72 16.26
N GLN A 99 -8.73 -3.53 17.30
CA GLN A 99 -10.06 -4.11 17.44
C GLN A 99 -11.18 -3.23 16.86
N GLU A 100 -10.92 -1.97 16.52
CA GLU A 100 -11.84 -1.14 15.74
C GLU A 100 -11.54 -1.24 14.23
N PRO A 101 -12.23 -2.10 13.46
CA PRO A 101 -12.12 -2.14 12.00
C PRO A 101 -12.67 -0.89 11.28
N SER A 102 -13.08 0.17 11.99
CA SER A 102 -13.88 1.27 11.44
C SER A 102 -13.22 2.66 11.45
N LEU A 103 -11.97 2.82 11.86
CA LEU A 103 -11.30 4.13 11.81
C LEU A 103 -10.57 4.35 10.48
N ILE A 104 -11.24 4.13 9.34
CA ILE A 104 -10.90 4.96 8.18
C ILE A 104 -11.38 6.37 8.56
N THR A 105 -10.47 7.16 9.13
CA THR A 105 -10.79 8.50 9.61
C THR A 105 -11.44 9.29 8.48
N SER A 106 -12.41 10.15 8.77
CA SER A 106 -13.02 11.06 7.78
C SER A 106 -11.98 11.76 6.89
N LYS A 107 -10.81 12.08 7.46
CA LYS A 107 -9.64 12.59 6.75
C LYS A 107 -9.08 11.64 5.67
N GLN A 108 -8.99 10.35 5.95
CA GLN A 108 -8.55 9.33 4.99
C GLN A 108 -9.59 9.10 3.89
N ILE A 109 -10.89 9.08 4.23
CA ILE A 109 -11.97 9.00 3.23
C ILE A 109 -11.90 10.22 2.30
N ASN A 110 -11.83 11.42 2.87
CA ASN A 110 -11.73 12.66 2.10
C ASN A 110 -10.47 12.70 1.22
N ALA A 111 -9.34 12.18 1.70
CA ALA A 111 -8.12 12.06 0.90
C ALA A 111 -8.30 11.08 -0.27
N LYS A 112 -8.87 9.89 -0.03
CA LYS A 112 -9.17 8.90 -1.07
C LYS A 112 -10.12 9.45 -2.14
N ILE A 113 -11.20 10.12 -1.72
CA ILE A 113 -12.15 10.76 -2.63
C ILE A 113 -11.50 11.90 -3.42
N SER A 114 -10.67 12.72 -2.76
CA SER A 114 -9.93 13.80 -3.45
C SER A 114 -8.94 13.25 -4.48
N TRP A 115 -8.26 12.16 -4.15
CA TRP A 115 -7.39 11.44 -5.09
C TRP A 115 -8.18 10.91 -6.29
N ILE A 116 -9.32 10.24 -6.08
CA ILE A 116 -10.17 9.74 -7.16
C ILE A 116 -10.67 10.90 -8.05
N LYS A 117 -11.08 12.03 -7.46
CA LYS A 117 -11.47 13.23 -8.22
C LYS A 117 -10.31 13.76 -9.08
N GLY A 118 -9.10 13.80 -8.51
CA GLY A 118 -7.89 14.19 -9.23
C GLY A 118 -7.56 13.23 -10.39
N CYS A 119 -7.63 11.93 -10.15
CA CYS A 119 -7.45 10.92 -11.20
C CYS A 119 -8.51 11.06 -12.30
N LYS A 120 -9.78 11.29 -11.95
CA LYS A 120 -10.87 11.49 -12.92
C LYS A 120 -10.57 12.68 -13.84
N SER A 121 -10.07 13.80 -13.31
CA SER A 121 -9.71 14.97 -14.11
C SER A 121 -8.41 14.80 -14.90
N LEU A 122 -7.38 14.20 -14.31
CA LEU A 122 -6.05 14.07 -14.94
C LEU A 122 -6.02 12.98 -16.02
N LEU A 123 -6.63 11.83 -15.71
CA LEU A 123 -6.62 10.65 -16.59
C LEU A 123 -7.88 10.58 -17.46
N ARG A 124 -8.83 11.51 -17.28
CA ARG A 124 -10.10 11.57 -18.03
C ARG A 124 -10.89 10.25 -17.96
N LEU A 125 -11.04 9.72 -16.75
CA LEU A 125 -11.72 8.45 -16.52
C LEU A 125 -13.20 8.54 -16.93
N ASN A 126 -13.70 7.48 -17.55
CA ASN A 126 -15.14 7.32 -17.79
C ASN A 126 -15.89 7.04 -16.48
N GLU A 127 -17.23 7.09 -16.54
CA GLU A 127 -18.08 6.93 -15.36
C GLU A 127 -17.96 5.53 -14.76
N ASN A 128 -17.91 4.48 -15.59
CA ASN A 128 -17.74 3.10 -15.15
C ASN A 128 -16.43 2.90 -14.35
N SER A 129 -15.31 3.38 -14.86
CA SER A 129 -14.01 3.28 -14.18
C SER A 129 -14.01 4.11 -12.89
N THR A 130 -14.65 5.28 -12.91
CA THR A 130 -14.83 6.11 -11.71
C THR A 130 -15.66 5.37 -10.65
N LEU A 131 -16.75 4.73 -11.06
CA LEU A 131 -17.62 3.95 -10.18
C LEU A 131 -16.85 2.79 -9.54
N LEU A 132 -16.03 2.07 -10.32
CA LEU A 132 -15.21 0.98 -9.79
C LEU A 132 -14.23 1.46 -8.70
N LEU A 133 -13.59 2.61 -8.91
CA LEU A 133 -12.71 3.22 -7.90
C LEU A 133 -13.49 3.69 -6.66
N LEU A 134 -14.70 4.21 -6.84
CA LEU A 134 -15.56 4.61 -5.72
C LEU A 134 -16.04 3.39 -4.92
N LYS A 135 -16.37 2.28 -5.57
CA LYS A 135 -16.70 1.00 -4.91
C LYS A 135 -15.57 0.50 -4.03
N GLN A 136 -14.32 0.55 -4.50
CA GLN A 136 -13.15 0.19 -3.67
C GLN A 136 -13.01 1.03 -2.39
N VAL A 137 -13.59 2.24 -2.35
CA VAL A 137 -13.64 3.07 -1.15
C VAL A 137 -14.92 2.81 -0.34
N GLY A 138 -16.06 2.59 -1.00
CA GLY A 138 -17.37 2.42 -0.39
C GLY A 138 -17.63 1.03 0.20
N ASP A 139 -17.21 -0.05 -0.49
CA ASP A 139 -17.48 -1.44 -0.07
C ASP A 139 -16.88 -1.76 1.31
N PRO A 140 -15.61 -1.38 1.62
CA PRO A 140 -15.05 -1.60 2.96
C PRO A 140 -15.75 -0.80 4.06
N LEU A 141 -16.47 0.26 3.68
CA LEU A 141 -17.23 1.12 4.58
C LEU A 141 -18.70 0.70 4.70
N GLY A 142 -19.15 -0.32 3.94
CA GLY A 142 -20.55 -0.72 3.87
C GLY A 142 -21.46 0.35 3.27
N LEU A 143 -20.89 1.28 2.47
CA LEU A 143 -21.68 2.34 1.83
C LEU A 143 -22.44 1.79 0.62
N PRO A 144 -23.71 2.16 0.43
CA PRO A 144 -24.44 1.75 -0.75
C PRO A 144 -23.82 2.38 -2.00
N THR A 145 -23.44 1.57 -2.97
CA THR A 145 -22.95 2.01 -4.27
C THR A 145 -23.83 1.49 -5.39
N PRO A 146 -24.14 2.29 -6.43
CA PRO A 146 -24.83 1.81 -7.62
C PRO A 146 -24.03 0.71 -8.33
N ASP A 147 -24.72 -0.23 -8.96
CA ASP A 147 -24.09 -1.28 -9.76
C ASP A 147 -23.89 -0.92 -11.24
N TYR A 148 -24.50 0.18 -11.68
CA TYR A 148 -24.47 0.63 -13.06
C TYR A 148 -24.24 2.14 -13.12
N THR A 149 -23.70 2.61 -14.24
CA THR A 149 -23.73 4.03 -14.63
C THR A 149 -24.69 4.22 -15.80
N SER A 150 -25.06 5.47 -16.07
CA SER A 150 -25.83 5.81 -17.27
C SER A 150 -25.07 5.35 -18.51
N SER A 151 -25.70 4.54 -19.37
CA SER A 151 -25.11 4.14 -20.64
C SER A 151 -25.23 5.29 -21.63
N ASN A 152 -24.10 5.88 -22.01
CA ASN A 152 -24.05 6.92 -23.05
C ASN A 152 -24.23 6.35 -24.48
N GLY A 153 -24.40 5.03 -24.61
CA GLY A 153 -24.59 4.34 -25.88
C GLY A 153 -23.62 3.16 -26.05
N ILE A 154 -23.69 2.50 -27.21
CA ILE A 154 -22.79 1.41 -27.56
C ILE A 154 -21.45 2.00 -28.01
N LEU A 155 -20.37 1.61 -27.34
CA LEU A 155 -19.01 1.95 -27.74
C LEU A 155 -18.46 0.97 -28.78
N ARG A 156 -17.82 1.53 -29.81
CA ARG A 156 -17.16 0.78 -30.89
C ARG A 156 -15.86 1.47 -31.29
N SER A 157 -14.99 0.74 -31.98
CA SER A 157 -13.77 1.33 -32.53
C SER A 157 -14.08 2.25 -33.72
N ALA A 158 -13.23 3.24 -33.99
CA ALA A 158 -13.40 4.12 -35.16
C ALA A 158 -13.48 3.32 -36.47
N SER A 159 -12.65 2.27 -36.62
CA SER A 159 -12.64 1.41 -37.80
C SER A 159 -13.98 0.69 -38.01
N GLU A 160 -14.61 0.19 -36.94
CA GLU A 160 -15.91 -0.46 -37.01
C GLU A 160 -17.00 0.53 -37.39
N LEU A 161 -17.00 1.71 -36.77
CA LEU A 161 -18.03 2.73 -37.02
C LEU A 161 -17.92 3.32 -38.42
N LEU A 162 -16.70 3.51 -38.95
CA LEU A 162 -16.51 3.96 -40.33
C LEU A 162 -17.07 2.94 -41.33
N LYS A 163 -16.83 1.64 -41.12
CA LYS A 163 -17.42 0.58 -41.93
C LYS A 163 -18.95 0.55 -41.82
N LYS A 164 -19.48 0.67 -40.60
CA LYS A 164 -20.92 0.63 -40.32
C LYS A 164 -21.67 1.80 -40.94
N ASN A 165 -21.05 2.97 -41.00
CA ASN A 165 -21.62 4.17 -41.63
C ASN A 165 -21.25 4.29 -43.13
N GLU A 166 -20.75 3.20 -43.74
CA GLU A 166 -20.39 3.11 -45.15
C GLU A 166 -19.44 4.23 -45.62
N ARG A 167 -18.58 4.72 -44.72
CA ARG A 167 -17.58 5.74 -45.01
C ARG A 167 -16.33 5.08 -45.58
N ASN A 168 -15.96 5.47 -46.80
CA ASN A 168 -14.72 5.03 -47.43
C ASN A 168 -13.50 5.83 -46.92
N ILE A 169 -13.37 5.91 -45.59
CA ILE A 169 -12.32 6.65 -44.88
C ILE A 169 -11.62 5.66 -43.94
N THR A 170 -10.29 5.72 -43.92
CA THR A 170 -9.51 4.89 -43.01
C THR A 170 -9.53 5.47 -41.60
N ALA A 171 -9.44 4.60 -40.58
CA ALA A 171 -9.32 5.06 -39.20
C ALA A 171 -8.09 5.95 -38.98
N GLN A 172 -7.05 5.83 -39.81
CA GLN A 172 -5.91 6.73 -39.79
C GLN A 172 -6.32 8.17 -40.15
N LYS A 173 -6.98 8.38 -41.30
CA LYS A 173 -7.46 9.70 -41.72
C LYS A 173 -8.42 10.32 -40.70
N PHE A 174 -9.33 9.50 -40.16
CA PHE A 174 -10.21 9.93 -39.07
C PHE A 174 -9.42 10.43 -37.86
N ASN A 175 -8.43 9.66 -37.40
CA ASN A 175 -7.62 10.04 -36.24
C ASN A 175 -6.78 11.29 -36.52
N GLU A 176 -6.25 11.46 -37.72
CA GLU A 176 -5.52 12.68 -38.12
C GLU A 176 -6.43 13.92 -38.04
N ALA A 177 -7.65 13.84 -38.59
CA ALA A 177 -8.63 14.92 -38.48
C ALA A 177 -9.06 15.21 -37.04
N ALA A 178 -9.26 14.15 -36.24
CA ALA A 178 -9.63 14.26 -34.84
C ALA A 178 -8.51 14.88 -33.97
N VAL A 179 -7.24 14.57 -34.26
CA VAL A 179 -6.09 15.22 -33.63
C VAL A 179 -6.01 16.69 -34.05
N ALA A 180 -6.12 16.98 -35.36
CA ALA A 180 -6.06 18.35 -35.87
C ALA A 180 -7.14 19.27 -35.28
N LYS A 181 -8.35 18.73 -35.01
CA LYS A 181 -9.45 19.46 -34.38
C LYS A 181 -9.48 19.38 -32.85
N GLY A 182 -8.50 18.72 -32.25
CA GLY A 182 -8.31 18.65 -30.80
C GLY A 182 -9.25 17.70 -30.05
N TYR A 183 -9.91 16.76 -30.73
CA TYR A 183 -10.76 15.72 -30.13
C TYR A 183 -9.94 14.55 -29.58
N ILE A 184 -8.75 14.32 -30.14
CA ILE A 184 -7.77 13.32 -29.70
C ILE A 184 -6.42 14.01 -29.48
N VAL A 185 -5.64 13.52 -28.52
CA VAL A 185 -4.23 13.87 -28.33
C VAL A 185 -3.35 12.63 -28.50
N GLU A 186 -2.15 12.81 -29.05
CA GLU A 186 -1.11 11.78 -29.03
C GLU A 186 -0.27 11.91 -27.75
N LEU A 187 -0.16 10.80 -27.02
CA LEU A 187 0.63 10.67 -25.81
C LEU A 187 1.76 9.68 -26.05
N GLU A 188 2.84 9.81 -25.28
CA GLU A 188 4.01 8.94 -25.39
C GLU A 188 4.22 8.16 -24.10
N ARG A 189 4.74 6.94 -24.24
CA ARG A 189 5.26 6.16 -23.11
C ARG A 189 6.62 5.54 -23.43
N PRO A 190 7.45 5.27 -22.40
CA PRO A 190 8.62 4.43 -22.57
C PRO A 190 8.21 3.00 -22.93
N ALA A 191 8.93 2.42 -23.87
CA ALA A 191 8.87 1.03 -24.31
C ALA A 191 10.18 0.31 -23.96
N ALA A 192 10.22 -1.00 -24.23
CA ALA A 192 11.43 -1.79 -24.03
C ALA A 192 12.61 -1.20 -24.83
N HIS A 193 13.81 -1.34 -24.27
CA HIS A 193 15.05 -0.87 -24.89
C HIS A 193 15.10 0.64 -25.17
N GLY A 194 14.50 1.47 -24.30
CA GLY A 194 14.61 2.93 -24.39
C GLY A 194 13.85 3.58 -25.55
N LYS A 195 13.05 2.81 -26.30
CA LYS A 195 12.19 3.36 -27.37
C LYS A 195 10.99 4.07 -26.76
N THR A 196 10.45 5.07 -27.45
CA THR A 196 9.14 5.66 -27.11
C THR A 196 8.05 5.07 -28.00
N LYS A 197 6.87 4.82 -27.43
CA LYS A 197 5.68 4.39 -28.18
C LYS A 197 4.59 5.43 -28.00
N ARG A 198 4.00 5.86 -29.12
CA ARG A 198 2.87 6.79 -29.15
C ARG A 198 1.54 6.04 -29.07
N PHE A 199 0.58 6.62 -28.36
CA PHE A 199 -0.80 6.14 -28.27
C PHE A 199 -1.76 7.34 -28.27
N LYS A 200 -3.05 7.08 -28.49
CA LYS A 200 -4.07 8.12 -28.64
C LYS A 200 -4.99 8.15 -27.43
N SER A 201 -5.45 9.35 -27.08
CA SER A 201 -6.39 9.56 -25.99
C SER A 201 -7.41 10.63 -26.35
N ILE A 202 -8.68 10.38 -26.10
CA ILE A 202 -9.77 11.35 -26.25
C ILE A 202 -9.55 12.51 -25.28
N THR A 203 -9.73 13.74 -25.78
CA THR A 203 -9.61 14.96 -24.98
C THR A 203 -10.93 15.32 -24.30
N GLU A 204 -10.93 16.36 -23.46
CA GLU A 204 -12.21 16.88 -22.90
C GLU A 204 -13.20 17.26 -24.01
N LYS A 205 -12.71 17.81 -25.13
CA LYS A 205 -13.54 18.17 -26.27
C LYS A 205 -14.19 16.95 -26.95
N GLY A 206 -13.50 15.80 -26.96
CA GLY A 206 -14.00 14.58 -27.58
C GLY A 206 -14.83 13.68 -26.67
N LYS A 207 -14.90 14.00 -25.37
CA LYS A 207 -15.55 13.18 -24.35
C LYS A 207 -17.04 12.98 -24.58
N ASP A 208 -17.71 13.95 -25.18
CA ASP A 208 -19.13 13.85 -25.49
C ASP A 208 -19.43 12.79 -26.56
N PHE A 209 -18.42 12.45 -27.38
CA PHE A 209 -18.54 11.53 -28.50
C PHE A 209 -17.94 10.14 -28.22
N GLY A 210 -17.15 9.98 -27.16
CA GLY A 210 -16.49 8.71 -26.87
C GLY A 210 -15.77 8.64 -25.54
N GLU A 211 -15.21 7.47 -25.26
CA GLU A 211 -14.47 7.17 -24.03
C GLU A 211 -13.09 6.59 -24.29
N ASN A 212 -12.18 6.83 -23.35
CA ASN A 212 -10.88 6.18 -23.31
C ASN A 212 -11.00 4.83 -22.61
N GLN A 213 -10.82 3.74 -23.36
CA GLN A 213 -10.72 2.39 -22.80
C GLN A 213 -9.26 2.03 -22.55
N VAL A 214 -8.99 1.13 -21.61
CA VAL A 214 -7.64 0.58 -21.43
C VAL A 214 -7.30 -0.29 -22.64
N SER A 215 -6.12 -0.10 -23.21
CA SER A 215 -5.68 -0.91 -24.36
C SER A 215 -5.52 -2.38 -23.93
N PRO A 216 -6.11 -3.34 -24.67
CA PRO A 216 -5.96 -4.77 -24.38
C PRO A 216 -4.51 -5.25 -24.53
N HIS A 217 -3.68 -4.51 -25.26
CA HIS A 217 -2.27 -4.85 -25.48
C HIS A 217 -1.35 -4.29 -24.40
N ASN A 218 -1.74 -3.20 -23.74
CA ASN A 218 -0.92 -2.60 -22.68
C ASN A 218 -1.78 -1.78 -21.70
N PRO A 219 -1.77 -2.12 -20.41
CA PRO A 219 -2.57 -1.39 -19.42
C PRO A 219 -2.13 0.07 -19.20
N LYS A 220 -0.94 0.46 -19.68
CA LYS A 220 -0.43 1.84 -19.62
C LYS A 220 -0.81 2.68 -20.86
N GLU A 221 -1.60 2.13 -21.78
CA GLU A 221 -2.08 2.82 -22.98
C GLU A 221 -3.61 2.96 -22.93
N THR A 222 -4.11 4.09 -23.42
CA THR A 222 -5.54 4.26 -23.71
C THR A 222 -5.84 3.93 -25.17
N GLN A 223 -7.08 3.54 -25.42
CA GLN A 223 -7.65 3.30 -26.74
C GLN A 223 -8.98 4.06 -26.86
N PRO A 224 -9.07 5.07 -27.74
CA PRO A 224 -10.32 5.79 -28.02
C PRO A 224 -11.40 4.85 -28.56
N SER A 225 -12.57 4.87 -27.95
CA SER A 225 -13.80 4.21 -28.43
C SER A 225 -14.90 5.25 -28.53
N TRP A 226 -15.77 5.17 -29.54
CA TRP A 226 -16.77 6.20 -29.83
C TRP A 226 -18.18 5.65 -29.71
N TYR A 227 -19.11 6.53 -29.33
CA TYR A 227 -20.53 6.16 -29.23
C TYR A 227 -21.15 6.07 -30.62
N GLU A 228 -21.80 4.95 -30.88
CA GLU A 228 -22.42 4.67 -32.17
C GLU A 228 -23.45 5.73 -32.57
N ASN A 229 -24.29 6.16 -31.63
CA ASN A 229 -25.36 7.13 -31.84
C ASN A 229 -24.87 8.58 -32.09
N LYS A 230 -23.61 8.90 -31.75
CA LYS A 230 -23.04 10.25 -31.93
C LYS A 230 -21.95 10.29 -32.99
N PHE A 231 -21.59 9.15 -33.58
CA PHE A 231 -20.44 9.07 -34.49
C PHE A 231 -20.64 9.88 -35.77
N VAL A 232 -21.86 9.93 -36.32
CA VAL A 232 -22.16 10.71 -37.53
C VAL A 232 -22.01 12.21 -37.26
N GLU A 233 -22.46 12.69 -36.10
CA GLU A 233 -22.26 14.07 -35.67
C GLU A 233 -20.77 14.39 -35.53
N LEU A 234 -19.99 13.48 -34.92
CA LEU A 234 -18.54 13.62 -34.84
C LEU A 234 -17.92 13.73 -36.25
N LEU A 235 -18.29 12.88 -37.19
CA LEU A 235 -17.80 12.97 -38.58
C LEU A 235 -18.09 14.35 -39.20
N ASN A 236 -19.31 14.86 -39.05
CA ASN A 236 -19.67 16.19 -39.52
C ASN A 236 -18.80 17.29 -38.88
N THR A 237 -18.59 17.23 -37.56
CA THR A 237 -17.70 18.20 -36.88
C THR A 237 -16.25 18.06 -37.33
N LEU A 238 -15.82 16.86 -37.73
CA LEU A 238 -14.50 16.60 -38.29
C LEU A 238 -14.38 16.94 -39.78
N GLY A 239 -15.50 17.13 -40.49
CA GLY A 239 -15.54 17.39 -41.93
C GLY A 239 -15.29 16.13 -42.77
N LEU A 240 -15.81 14.99 -42.31
CA LEU A 240 -15.61 13.64 -42.87
C LEU A 240 -16.94 12.94 -43.20
#